data_AF-A0A2V6ER75-F1
#
_entry.id   AF-A0A2V6ER75-F1
#
_cell.length_a   1.000
_cell.length_b   1.000
_cell.length_c   1.000
_cell.angle_alpha   90.00
_cell.angle_beta   90.00
_cell.angle_gamma   90.00
#
_symmetry.space_group_name_H-M   'P 1'
#
loop_
_entity.id
_entity.type
_entity.pdbx_description
1 polymer ?
#
loop_
_entity_poly.entity_id
_entity_poly.type
_entity_poly.pdbx_seq_one_letter_code
_entity_poly.pdbx_strand_id
1 'polypeptide(L)'
;MKNENLESVARKLVAAGRGILAADESSPTIEKRLKSIGVASTEENRRAYREILFTTAGLDEFISGVILFDETIRQKTGDSRAFV
;
A
#
# COMPACT_ATOMS: atom_id res chain seq x y z
N MET A 1 -3.64 20.79 -4.60
CA MET A 1 -4.61 19.66 -4.54
C MET A 1 -5.85 20.07 -5.31
N LYS A 2 -6.30 19.25 -6.28
CA LYS A 2 -7.67 19.41 -6.80
C LYS A 2 -8.62 19.01 -5.66
N ASN A 3 -9.53 19.90 -5.27
CA ASN A 3 -10.59 19.56 -4.33
C ASN A 3 -11.62 18.69 -5.04
N GLU A 4 -11.32 17.40 -5.18
CA GLU A 4 -12.36 16.44 -5.51
C GLU A 4 -13.32 16.35 -4.32
N ASN A 5 -14.61 16.49 -4.60
CA ASN A 5 -15.65 16.25 -3.60
C ASN A 5 -15.56 14.78 -3.14
N LEU A 6 -15.77 14.54 -1.83
CA LEU A 6 -15.78 13.22 -1.19
C LEU A 6 -16.61 12.18 -1.94
N GLU A 7 -17.76 12.55 -2.50
CA GLU A 7 -18.61 11.70 -3.32
C GLU A 7 -17.87 11.18 -4.56
N SER A 8 -17.11 12.03 -5.24
CA SER A 8 -16.34 11.64 -6.43
C SER A 8 -15.24 10.64 -6.07
N VAL A 9 -14.52 10.88 -4.97
CA VAL A 9 -13.50 9.96 -4.46
C VAL A 9 -14.12 8.64 -4.04
N ALA A 10 -15.23 8.67 -3.30
CA ALA A 10 -15.94 7.47 -2.87
C ALA A 10 -16.39 6.63 -4.06
N ARG A 11 -16.94 7.25 -5.11
CA ARG A 11 -17.34 6.57 -6.36
C ARG A 11 -16.15 5.92 -7.07
N LYS A 12 -14.98 6.56 -7.09
CA LYS A 12 -13.75 5.97 -7.66
C LYS A 12 -13.26 4.77 -6.85
N LEU A 13 -13.30 4.85 -5.52
CA LEU A 13 -12.90 3.76 -4.62
C LEU A 13 -13.78 2.51 -4.78
N VAL A 14 -15.05 2.65 -5.17
CA VAL A 14 -15.99 1.52 -5.36
C VAL A 14 -16.28 1.21 -6.83
N ALA A 15 -15.35 1.55 -7.75
CA ALA A 15 -15.51 1.26 -9.17
C ALA A 15 -15.77 -0.24 -9.42
N ALA A 16 -16.69 -0.55 -10.34
CA ALA A 16 -17.08 -1.93 -10.64
C ALA A 16 -15.87 -2.76 -11.08
N GLY A 17 -15.73 -3.97 -10.52
CA GLY A 17 -14.60 -4.86 -10.79
C GLY A 17 -13.31 -4.47 -10.05
N ARG A 18 -13.33 -3.44 -9.21
CA ARG A 18 -12.17 -3.02 -8.39
C ARG A 18 -12.48 -3.07 -6.90
N GLY A 19 -11.41 -3.20 -6.10
CA GLY A 19 -11.45 -3.21 -4.64
C GLY A 19 -10.35 -2.38 -4.00
N ILE A 20 -10.30 -2.40 -2.67
CA ILE A 20 -9.29 -1.70 -1.87
C ILE A 20 -8.27 -2.71 -1.35
N LEU A 21 -6.99 -2.40 -1.51
CA LEU A 21 -5.90 -3.13 -0.87
C LEU A 21 -5.63 -2.52 0.52
N ALA A 22 -5.84 -3.30 1.58
CA ALA A 22 -5.44 -2.92 2.93
C ALA A 22 -3.97 -3.29 3.17
N ALA A 23 -3.07 -2.31 3.04
CA ALA A 23 -1.62 -2.44 3.27
C ALA A 23 -1.17 -1.56 4.47
N ASP A 24 -2.07 -1.39 5.44
CA ASP A 24 -1.96 -0.50 6.59
C ASP A 24 -1.52 -1.21 7.87
N GLU A 25 -0.83 -2.36 7.74
CA GLU A 25 -0.40 -3.10 8.91
C GLU A 25 0.63 -2.29 9.72
N SER A 26 0.24 -1.99 10.96
CA SER A 26 1.12 -1.42 11.98
C SER A 26 2.35 -2.30 12.24
N SER A 27 3.40 -1.72 12.83
CA SER A 27 4.66 -2.42 13.10
C SER A 27 4.50 -3.78 13.80
N PRO A 28 3.68 -3.93 14.88
CA PRO A 28 3.45 -5.23 15.51
C PRO A 28 2.67 -6.22 14.62
N THR A 29 1.82 -5.72 13.73
CA THR A 29 0.99 -6.56 12.86
C THR A 29 1.82 -7.12 11.71
N ILE A 30 2.59 -6.27 11.02
CA ILE A 30 3.47 -6.70 9.94
C ILE A 30 4.62 -7.57 10.45
N GLU A 31 5.11 -7.34 11.67
CA GLU A 31 6.11 -8.21 12.29
C GLU A 31 5.61 -9.65 12.41
N LYS A 32 4.36 -9.86 12.84
CA LYS A 32 3.77 -11.21 12.91
C LYS A 32 3.70 -11.88 11.54
N ARG A 33 3.34 -11.13 10.50
CA ARG A 33 3.26 -11.63 9.11
C ARG A 33 4.64 -11.99 8.55
N LEU A 34 5.65 -11.16 8.76
CA LEU A 34 7.02 -11.44 8.31
C LEU A 34 7.63 -12.61 9.11
N LYS A 35 7.39 -12.66 10.42
CA LYS A 35 7.88 -13.76 11.26
C LYS A 35 7.31 -15.11 10.87
N SER A 36 6.04 -15.18 10.42
CA SER A 36 5.44 -16.45 9.99
C SER A 36 6.11 -17.06 8.75
N ILE A 37 6.87 -16.25 8.00
CA ILE A 37 7.65 -16.69 6.83
C ILE A 37 9.17 -16.63 7.07
N GLY A 38 9.61 -16.47 8.32
CA GLY A 38 11.04 -16.44 8.68
C GLY A 38 11.78 -15.17 8.29
N VAL A 39 11.09 -14.06 8.03
CA VAL A 39 11.68 -12.77 7.67
C VAL A 39 11.72 -11.83 8.87
N ALA A 40 12.84 -11.14 9.09
CA ALA A 40 12.98 -10.14 10.15
C ALA A 40 12.17 -8.87 9.82
N SER A 41 11.51 -8.28 10.82
CA SER A 41 10.75 -7.04 10.65
C SER A 41 11.64 -5.80 10.74
N THR A 42 12.53 -5.63 9.76
CA THR A 42 13.31 -4.40 9.57
C THR A 42 12.53 -3.40 8.72
N GLU A 43 12.89 -2.12 8.81
CA GLU A 43 12.28 -1.07 7.97
C GLU A 43 12.47 -1.36 6.48
N GLU A 44 13.67 -1.80 6.09
CA GLU A 44 13.98 -2.23 4.71
C GLU A 44 13.10 -3.40 4.24
N ASN A 45 12.87 -4.43 5.07
CA ASN A 45 12.03 -5.56 4.67
C ASN A 45 10.56 -5.16 4.55
N ARG A 46 10.08 -4.29 5.45
CA ARG A 46 8.73 -3.72 5.37
C ARG A 46 8.56 -2.89 4.10
N ARG A 47 9.52 -2.03 3.79
CA ARG A 47 9.57 -1.21 2.57
C ARG A 47 9.59 -2.08 1.33
N ALA A 48 10.48 -3.08 1.26
CA ALA A 48 10.59 -4.02 0.15
C ALA A 48 9.28 -4.79 -0.08
N TYR A 49 8.64 -5.27 0.98
CA TYR A 49 7.34 -5.92 0.89
C TYR A 49 6.27 -5.00 0.27
N ARG A 50 6.20 -3.74 0.69
CA ARG A 50 5.23 -2.78 0.14
C ARG A 50 5.57 -2.39 -1.30
N GLU A 51 6.86 -2.29 -1.64
CA GLU A 51 7.29 -2.08 -3.02
C GLU A 51 6.84 -3.23 -3.92
N ILE A 52 6.97 -4.50 -3.50
CA ILE A 52 6.47 -5.65 -4.26
C ILE A 52 4.97 -5.51 -4.53
N LEU A 53 4.18 -5.13 -3.52
CA LEU A 53 2.74 -4.92 -3.69
C LEU A 53 2.45 -3.81 -4.71
N PHE A 54 3.04 -2.63 -4.53
CA PHE A 54 2.66 -1.43 -5.31
C PHE A 54 3.27 -1.40 -6.72
N THR A 55 4.32 -2.17 -6.98
CA THR A 55 4.96 -2.27 -8.30
C THR A 55 4.46 -3.47 -9.10
N THR A 56 3.47 -4.22 -8.60
CA THR A 56 2.83 -5.30 -9.35
C THR A 56 2.18 -4.75 -10.62
N ALA A 57 2.60 -5.26 -11.79
CA ALA A 57 2.05 -4.86 -13.08
C ALA A 57 0.55 -5.22 -13.18
N GLY A 58 -0.26 -4.28 -13.65
CA GLY A 58 -1.72 -4.46 -13.80
C GLY A 58 -2.51 -4.41 -12.48
N LEU A 59 -1.88 -4.05 -11.36
CA LEU A 59 -2.58 -3.93 -10.07
C LEU A 59 -3.75 -2.95 -10.12
N ASP A 60 -3.59 -1.85 -10.86
CA ASP A 60 -4.57 -0.77 -11.02
C ASP A 60 -5.83 -1.20 -11.82
N GLU A 61 -5.78 -2.33 -12.52
CA GLU A 61 -6.95 -2.93 -13.17
C GLU A 61 -7.98 -3.39 -12.14
N PHE A 62 -7.52 -3.84 -10.96
CA PHE A 62 -8.33 -4.47 -9.92
C PHE A 62 -8.35 -3.70 -8.60
N ILE A 63 -7.41 -2.79 -8.37
CA ILE A 63 -7.31 -2.02 -7.12
C ILE A 63 -7.61 -0.54 -7.42
N SER A 64 -8.62 0.00 -6.76
CA SER A 64 -9.04 1.40 -6.86
C SER A 64 -8.43 2.29 -5.79
N GLY A 65 -7.91 1.71 -4.71
CA GLY A 65 -7.29 2.43 -3.61
C GLY A 65 -6.50 1.51 -2.69
N VAL A 66 -5.56 2.12 -1.96
CA VAL A 66 -4.71 1.43 -1.00
C VAL A 66 -4.76 2.17 0.34
N ILE A 67 -4.97 1.44 1.43
CA ILE A 67 -4.84 1.98 2.78
C ILE A 67 -3.39 1.80 3.21
N LEU A 68 -2.73 2.88 3.62
CA LEU A 68 -1.31 2.89 3.97
C LEU A 68 -1.13 3.15 5.46
N PHE A 69 -0.11 2.52 6.04
CA PHE A 69 0.39 2.88 7.36
C PHE A 69 1.24 4.17 7.28
N ASP A 70 1.37 4.87 8.40
CA ASP A 70 2.08 6.15 8.48
C ASP A 70 3.57 6.07 8.07
N GLU A 71 4.23 4.95 8.37
CA GLU A 71 5.59 4.70 7.88
C GLU A 71 5.61 4.62 6.34
N THR A 72 4.63 3.94 5.76
CA THR A 72 4.57 3.62 4.34
C THR A 72 4.30 4.85 3.48
N ILE A 73 3.41 5.76 3.89
CA ILE A 73 3.14 6.98 3.09
C ILE A 73 4.37 7.89 2.96
N ARG A 74 5.37 7.75 3.84
CA ARG A 74 6.62 8.53 3.84
C ARG A 74 7.79 7.80 3.17
N GLN A 75 7.61 6.53 2.82
CA GLN A 75 8.65 5.68 2.25
C GLN A 75 8.81 5.87 0.73
N LYS A 76 9.96 5.39 0.25
CA LYS A 76 10.31 5.33 -1.15
C LYS A 76 10.64 3.89 -1.56
N THR A 77 10.49 3.62 -2.84
CA THR A 77 11.04 2.44 -3.51
C THR A 77 12.57 2.41 -3.42
N GLY A 78 13.19 1.26 -3.74
CA GLY A 78 14.64 1.15 -3.81
C GLY A 78 15.28 2.09 -4.86
N ASP A 79 14.51 2.50 -5.87
CA ASP A 79 14.91 3.47 -6.89
C ASP A 79 14.54 4.94 -6.56
N SER A 80 14.25 5.23 -5.29
CA SER A 80 13.98 6.59 -4.77
C SER A 80 12.71 7.28 -5.26
N ARG A 81 11.76 6.56 -5.86
CA ARG A 81 10.41 7.05 -6.13
C ARG A 81 9.55 6.98 -4.87
N ALA A 82 8.78 8.02 -4.58
CA ALA A 82 7.82 7.97 -3.49
C ALA A 82 6.73 6.93 -3.79
N PHE A 83 6.20 6.27 -2.75
CA PHE A 83 5.02 5.41 -2.92
C PHE A 83 3.75 6.18 -3.27
N VAL A 84 3.71 7.48 -3.00
CA VAL A 84 2.61 8.40 -3.30
C VAL A 84 3.05 9.60 -4.12
#